data_AF-A0A372R788-F1
#
_entry.id   AF-A0A372R788-F1
#
_cell.length_a   1.000
_cell.length_b   1.000
_cell.length_c   1.000
_cell.angle_alpha   90.00
_cell.angle_beta   90.00
_cell.angle_gamma   90.00
#
_symmetry.space_group_name_H-M   'P 1'
#
loop_
_entity.id
_entity.type
_entity.pdbx_description
1 polymer ?
#
loop_
_entity_poly.entity_id
_entity_poly.type
_entity_poly.pdbx_seq_one_letter_code
_entity_poly.pdbx_strand_id
1 'polypeptide(L)'
;MSNPQILADKCKKISTILNNIVKNEDNIPLIGYPVLIGSHAAKWHISSFHEPNDWDLVATPLQTTLFINKVEESIATFKKIELIHYPGGGLKLVGEYIDTSTDEKSICFDIELVSEKVDLRNMKSIMSLNKEESDDEDESDKDDDYYYRHYFNRYKDFDDDFENPENNADDDDQGNTQDDDKIEFEMFNDSKPKISALMILELCHNIEDKTILPLLSNFLCIVAPLKILEALKTSHIYWPEDFYKNISDLHLLRILLAIVCF
;
A
#
# COMPACT_ATOMS: atom_id res chain seq x y z
N MET A 1 8.07 8.53 22.18
CA MET A 1 7.49 8.13 20.88
C MET A 1 7.14 9.41 20.15
N SER A 2 7.67 9.60 18.95
CA SER A 2 7.26 10.71 18.08
C SER A 2 5.84 10.45 17.59
N ASN A 3 5.05 11.52 17.43
CA ASN A 3 3.67 11.42 17.01
C ASN A 3 3.56 11.02 15.53
N PRO A 4 2.47 10.36 15.12
CA PRO A 4 2.18 10.15 13.71
C PRO A 4 2.14 11.49 12.95
N GLN A 5 2.66 11.51 11.73
CA GLN A 5 2.72 12.69 10.87
C GLN A 5 1.94 12.44 9.58
N ILE A 6 0.96 13.30 9.28
CA ILE A 6 0.30 13.30 7.97
C ILE A 6 1.29 13.90 6.97
N LEU A 7 1.68 13.11 5.96
CA LEU A 7 2.60 13.53 4.91
C LEU A 7 1.88 14.18 3.73
N ALA A 8 0.67 13.69 3.43
CA ALA A 8 -0.16 14.19 2.35
C ALA A 8 -1.63 13.76 2.56
N ASP A 9 -2.55 14.59 2.09
CA ASP A 9 -4.00 14.41 2.17
C ASP A 9 -4.70 14.56 0.80
N LYS A 10 -3.92 14.71 -0.27
CA LYS A 10 -4.38 14.80 -1.67
C LYS A 10 -3.78 13.68 -2.49
N CYS A 11 -4.59 13.02 -3.32
CA CYS A 11 -4.16 11.89 -4.17
C CYS A 11 -2.89 12.21 -4.97
N LYS A 12 -2.83 13.36 -5.64
CA LYS A 12 -1.65 13.78 -6.43
C LYS A 12 -0.36 13.76 -5.61
N LYS A 13 -0.38 14.36 -4.40
CA LYS A 13 0.81 14.42 -3.52
C LYS A 13 1.16 13.05 -2.94
N ILE A 14 0.15 12.26 -2.59
CA ILE A 14 0.32 10.87 -2.15
C ILE A 14 1.01 10.06 -3.24
N SER A 15 0.49 10.08 -4.47
CA SER A 15 1.06 9.38 -5.63
C SER A 15 2.51 9.80 -5.90
N THR A 16 2.86 11.08 -5.78
CA THR A 16 4.24 11.55 -5.89
C THR A 16 5.15 10.89 -4.85
N ILE A 17 4.73 10.84 -3.59
CA ILE A 17 5.52 10.20 -2.51
C ILE A 17 5.67 8.71 -2.78
N LEU A 18 4.58 8.00 -3.12
CA LEU A 18 4.63 6.57 -3.41
C LEU A 18 5.54 6.24 -4.59
N ASN A 19 5.44 6.99 -5.69
CA ASN A 19 6.28 6.79 -6.87
C ASN A 19 7.77 7.03 -6.57
N ASN A 20 8.10 7.98 -5.69
CA ASN A 20 9.48 8.18 -5.25
C ASN A 20 10.03 7.00 -4.45
N ILE A 21 9.18 6.30 -3.69
CA ILE A 21 9.56 5.06 -3.00
C ILE A 21 9.80 3.95 -4.04
N VAL A 22 8.87 3.77 -4.99
CA VAL A 22 8.94 2.73 -6.04
C VAL A 22 10.20 2.83 -6.90
N LYS A 23 10.74 4.04 -7.11
CA LYS A 23 12.02 4.23 -7.85
C LYS A 23 13.20 3.46 -7.25
N ASN A 24 13.13 3.10 -5.97
CA ASN A 24 14.17 2.35 -5.26
C ASN A 24 13.88 0.83 -5.20
N GLU A 25 12.79 0.37 -5.83
CA GLU A 25 12.37 -1.03 -5.85
C GLU A 25 12.77 -1.73 -7.16
N ASP A 26 12.96 -3.05 -7.09
CA ASP A 26 13.15 -3.88 -8.28
C ASP A 26 11.80 -4.05 -9.00
N ASN A 27 11.82 -4.26 -10.33
CA ASN A 27 10.59 -4.41 -11.13
C ASN A 27 9.80 -5.71 -10.83
N ILE A 28 10.32 -6.61 -10.01
CA ILE A 28 9.68 -7.90 -9.69
C ILE A 28 9.29 -7.88 -8.21
N PRO A 29 8.01 -7.70 -7.88
CA PRO A 29 7.55 -7.70 -6.49
C PRO A 29 7.53 -9.13 -5.93
N LEU A 30 7.83 -9.29 -4.65
CA LEU A 30 7.65 -10.56 -3.93
C LEU A 30 6.23 -11.10 -4.10
N ILE A 31 5.22 -10.24 -4.10
CA ILE A 31 3.83 -10.66 -4.22
C ILE A 31 3.12 -9.80 -5.27
N GLY A 32 2.40 -10.45 -6.19
CA GLY A 32 1.74 -9.76 -7.30
C GLY A 32 0.50 -8.96 -6.88
N TYR A 33 -0.06 -9.22 -5.69
CA TYR A 33 -1.30 -8.64 -5.22
C TYR A 33 -1.19 -8.19 -3.76
N PRO A 34 -1.91 -7.13 -3.36
CA PRO A 34 -2.04 -6.76 -1.96
C PRO A 34 -2.72 -7.88 -1.17
N VAL A 35 -2.48 -7.92 0.13
CA VAL A 35 -3.03 -8.93 1.05
C VAL A 35 -4.17 -8.32 1.84
N LEU A 36 -5.37 -8.89 1.68
CA LEU A 36 -6.54 -8.60 2.50
C LEU A 36 -6.40 -9.27 3.86
N ILE A 37 -6.51 -8.46 4.91
CA ILE A 37 -6.51 -8.89 6.31
C ILE A 37 -7.81 -8.45 7.00
N GLY A 38 -7.85 -8.56 8.32
CA GLY A 38 -8.95 -8.02 9.12
C GLY A 38 -10.28 -8.75 8.94
N SER A 39 -11.36 -8.00 9.15
CA SER A 39 -12.74 -8.50 9.23
C SER A 39 -13.22 -9.10 7.89
N HIS A 40 -12.86 -8.47 6.77
CA HIS A 40 -13.18 -8.96 5.42
C HIS A 40 -12.49 -10.27 5.09
N ALA A 41 -11.20 -10.41 5.38
CA ALA A 41 -10.50 -11.67 5.19
C ALA A 41 -11.12 -12.79 6.05
N ALA A 42 -11.47 -12.48 7.31
CA ALA A 42 -12.08 -13.45 8.21
C ALA A 42 -13.48 -13.90 7.74
N LYS A 43 -14.29 -12.96 7.23
CA LYS A 43 -15.60 -13.24 6.65
C LYS A 43 -15.52 -14.14 5.41
N TRP A 44 -14.49 -13.99 4.59
CA TRP A 44 -14.25 -14.88 3.44
C TRP A 44 -14.08 -16.35 3.87
N HIS A 45 -13.34 -16.59 4.97
CA HIS A 45 -13.19 -17.94 5.54
C HIS A 45 -14.42 -18.43 6.30
N ILE A 46 -15.11 -17.53 7.01
CA ILE A 46 -16.22 -17.85 7.91
C ILE A 46 -17.43 -16.99 7.54
N SER A 47 -18.29 -17.53 6.68
CA SER A 47 -19.46 -16.82 6.13
C SER A 47 -20.49 -16.38 7.17
N SER A 48 -20.47 -16.94 8.39
CA SER A 48 -21.36 -16.56 9.49
C SER A 48 -20.93 -15.28 10.22
N PHE A 49 -19.76 -14.71 9.92
CA PHE A 49 -19.33 -13.44 10.49
C PHE A 49 -20.20 -12.28 9.98
N HIS A 50 -20.27 -11.20 10.78
CA HIS A 50 -21.01 -10.00 10.40
C HIS A 50 -20.44 -9.40 9.12
N GLU A 51 -21.28 -8.69 8.37
CA GLU A 51 -20.82 -7.95 7.20
C GLU A 51 -19.84 -6.85 7.65
N PRO A 52 -18.59 -6.91 7.18
CA PRO A 52 -17.58 -5.92 7.55
C PRO A 52 -17.85 -4.56 6.88
N ASN A 53 -17.27 -3.50 7.45
CA ASN A 53 -17.52 -2.12 7.06
C ASN A 53 -16.25 -1.35 6.66
N ASP A 54 -15.09 -2.00 6.76
CA ASP A 54 -13.78 -1.42 6.52
C ASP A 54 -12.84 -2.40 5.80
N TRP A 55 -11.90 -1.89 5.00
CA TRP A 55 -10.91 -2.70 4.32
C TRP A 55 -9.54 -2.55 4.96
N ASP A 56 -9.03 -3.64 5.53
CA ASP A 56 -7.67 -3.70 6.02
C ASP A 56 -6.78 -4.44 5.01
N LEU A 57 -5.74 -3.77 4.51
CA LEU A 57 -4.85 -4.27 3.48
C LEU A 57 -3.40 -4.12 3.89
N VAL A 58 -2.56 -5.03 3.40
CA VAL A 58 -1.10 -4.86 3.36
C VAL A 58 -0.69 -4.80 1.89
N ALA A 59 0.00 -3.74 1.48
CA ALA A 59 0.31 -3.51 0.08
C ALA A 59 1.67 -2.83 -0.12
N THR A 60 2.27 -3.04 -1.29
CA THR A 60 3.45 -2.27 -1.70
C THR A 60 3.07 -0.85 -2.13
N PRO A 61 4.00 0.12 -2.13
CA PRO A 61 3.74 1.46 -2.65
C PRO A 61 3.15 1.45 -4.06
N LEU A 62 3.63 0.57 -4.94
CA LEU A 62 3.07 0.39 -6.28
C LEU A 62 1.62 -0.09 -6.25
N GLN A 63 1.32 -1.13 -5.46
CA GLN A 63 -0.05 -1.64 -5.30
C GLN A 63 -0.99 -0.60 -4.69
N THR A 64 -0.50 0.24 -3.78
CA THR A 64 -1.25 1.36 -3.21
C THR A 64 -1.55 2.44 -4.25
N THR A 65 -0.59 2.78 -5.12
CA THR A 65 -0.84 3.70 -6.25
C THR A 65 -1.91 3.12 -7.18
N LEU A 66 -1.85 1.81 -7.49
CA LEU A 66 -2.88 1.14 -8.29
C LEU A 66 -4.26 1.18 -7.65
N PHE A 67 -4.34 1.03 -6.32
CA PHE A 67 -5.58 1.16 -5.57
C PHE A 67 -6.19 2.56 -5.70
N ILE A 68 -5.38 3.61 -5.49
CA ILE A 68 -5.84 5.01 -5.60
C ILE A 68 -6.41 5.27 -6.99
N ASN A 69 -5.67 4.89 -8.04
CA ASN A 69 -6.11 5.08 -9.42
C ASN A 69 -7.41 4.31 -9.70
N LYS A 70 -7.57 3.09 -9.17
CA LYS A 70 -8.80 2.32 -9.34
C LYS A 70 -10.00 2.97 -8.68
N VAL A 71 -9.82 3.62 -7.54
CA VAL A 71 -10.88 4.41 -6.89
C VAL A 71 -11.20 5.64 -7.74
N GLU A 72 -10.19 6.39 -8.21
CA GLU A 72 -10.40 7.59 -9.04
C GLU A 72 -11.01 7.30 -10.42
N GLU A 73 -10.68 6.17 -11.03
CA GLU A 73 -11.28 5.69 -12.28
C GLU A 73 -12.72 5.19 -12.11
N SER A 74 -13.14 4.92 -10.86
CA SER A 74 -14.48 4.45 -10.55
C SER A 74 -15.46 5.62 -10.41
N ILE A 75 -16.71 5.29 -10.13
CA ILE A 75 -17.75 6.27 -9.77
C ILE A 75 -17.69 6.68 -8.29
N ALA A 76 -16.70 6.19 -7.53
CA ALA A 76 -16.54 6.54 -6.13
C ALA A 76 -15.81 7.89 -5.96
N THR A 77 -16.10 8.58 -4.87
CA THR A 77 -15.42 9.83 -4.49
C THR A 77 -14.73 9.65 -3.15
N PHE A 78 -13.44 9.99 -3.05
CA PHE A 78 -12.77 10.08 -1.77
C PHE A 78 -13.39 11.20 -0.92
N LYS A 79 -13.91 10.83 0.25
CA LYS A 79 -14.30 11.78 1.29
C LYS A 79 -13.09 12.20 2.12
N LYS A 80 -12.17 11.27 2.31
CA LYS A 80 -10.91 11.48 3.02
C LYS A 80 -9.84 10.53 2.49
N ILE A 81 -8.61 11.02 2.35
CA ILE A 81 -7.44 10.20 2.10
C ILE A 81 -6.24 10.84 2.79
N GLU A 82 -5.46 10.09 3.56
CA GLU A 82 -4.27 10.57 4.26
C GLU A 82 -3.18 9.52 4.18
N LEU A 83 -1.98 9.92 3.74
CA LEU A 83 -0.76 9.14 3.90
C LEU A 83 -0.09 9.56 5.21
N ILE A 84 0.00 8.63 6.16
CA ILE A 84 0.47 8.89 7.51
C ILE A 84 1.75 8.10 7.77
N HIS A 85 2.78 8.79 8.25
CA HIS A 85 3.98 8.18 8.79
C HIS A 85 3.84 7.95 10.29
N TYR A 86 4.07 6.71 10.71
CA TYR A 86 4.18 6.31 12.10
C TYR A 86 5.66 6.05 12.40
N PRO A 87 6.35 6.93 13.15
CA PRO A 87 7.75 6.73 13.48
C PRO A 87 8.00 5.38 14.17
N GLY A 88 8.85 4.54 13.59
CA GLY A 88 9.10 3.17 14.05
C GLY A 88 8.06 2.13 13.60
N GLY A 89 6.88 2.56 13.13
CA GLY A 89 5.80 1.71 12.62
C GLY A 89 5.81 1.55 11.10
N GLY A 90 6.04 2.63 10.35
CA GLY A 90 6.03 2.62 8.88
C GLY A 90 5.08 3.66 8.28
N LEU A 91 4.61 3.39 7.06
CA LEU A 91 3.62 4.20 6.36
C LEU A 91 2.25 3.50 6.35
N LYS A 92 1.19 4.28 6.49
CA LYS A 92 -0.19 3.82 6.34
C LYS A 92 -0.97 4.79 5.47
N LEU A 93 -1.67 4.28 4.47
CA LEU A 93 -2.70 5.05 3.75
C LEU A 93 -4.03 4.77 4.44
N VAL A 94 -4.69 5.81 4.92
CA VAL A 94 -6.01 5.70 5.53
C VAL A 94 -6.99 6.54 4.74
N GLY A 95 -8.23 6.10 4.63
CA GLY A 95 -9.22 6.89 3.93
C GLY A 95 -10.63 6.37 4.03
N GLU A 96 -11.51 7.14 3.43
CA GLU A 96 -12.93 6.86 3.32
C GLU A 96 -13.35 7.31 1.92
N TYR A 97 -13.98 6.41 1.17
CA TYR A 97 -14.62 6.78 -0.08
C TYR A 97 -16.12 6.50 -0.01
N ILE A 98 -16.88 7.25 -0.79
CA ILE A 98 -18.33 7.09 -0.95
C ILE A 98 -18.55 6.48 -2.32
N ASP A 99 -19.26 5.36 -2.34
CA ASP A 99 -19.76 4.79 -3.57
C ASP A 99 -21.07 5.47 -3.97
N THR A 100 -21.05 6.14 -5.12
CA THR A 100 -22.22 6.85 -5.64
C THR A 100 -23.24 5.95 -6.33
N SER A 101 -22.93 4.65 -6.54
CA SER A 101 -23.91 3.68 -7.05
C SER A 101 -24.73 2.96 -6.00
N THR A 102 -24.35 3.05 -4.73
CA THR A 102 -25.10 2.47 -3.62
C THR A 102 -25.84 3.57 -2.84
N ASP A 103 -26.43 3.25 -1.69
CA ASP A 103 -27.14 4.19 -0.79
C ASP A 103 -26.19 5.22 -0.13
N GLU A 104 -25.19 5.73 -0.87
CA GLU A 104 -24.11 6.61 -0.40
C GLU A 104 -23.33 6.02 0.79
N LYS A 105 -23.27 4.68 0.86
CA LYS A 105 -22.58 4.00 1.95
C LYS A 105 -21.08 4.26 1.82
N SER A 106 -20.50 4.88 2.83
CA SER A 106 -19.06 5.06 2.88
C SER A 106 -18.36 3.78 3.31
N ILE A 107 -17.18 3.56 2.71
CA ILE A 107 -16.30 2.45 3.03
C ILE A 107 -14.98 3.06 3.50
N CYS A 108 -14.60 2.71 4.73
CA CYS A 108 -13.30 3.05 5.27
C CYS A 108 -12.26 2.05 4.77
N PHE A 109 -11.02 2.49 4.58
CA PHE A 109 -9.93 1.61 4.27
C PHE A 109 -8.66 2.04 5.00
N ASP A 110 -7.85 1.04 5.28
CA ASP A 110 -6.58 1.11 5.98
C ASP A 110 -5.59 0.22 5.23
N ILE A 111 -4.59 0.82 4.59
CA ILE A 111 -3.54 0.11 3.86
C ILE A 111 -2.23 0.32 4.60
N GLU A 112 -1.67 -0.74 5.18
CA GLU A 112 -0.31 -0.74 5.72
C GLU A 112 0.68 -0.94 4.56
N LEU A 113 1.56 0.04 4.37
CA LEU A 113 2.52 0.02 3.27
C LEU A 113 3.76 -0.77 3.66
N VAL A 114 4.27 -1.52 2.71
CA VAL A 114 5.46 -2.35 2.89
C VAL A 114 6.34 -2.31 1.65
N SER A 115 7.63 -2.17 1.87
CA SER A 115 8.65 -2.35 0.84
C SER A 115 9.57 -3.48 1.25
N GLU A 116 10.16 -4.17 0.29
CA GLU A 116 11.23 -5.15 0.52
C GLU A 116 12.61 -4.50 0.61
N LYS A 117 12.73 -3.26 0.10
CA LYS A 117 14.01 -2.56 -0.09
C LYS A 117 14.12 -1.34 0.82
N VAL A 118 13.01 -0.66 1.04
CA VAL A 118 12.95 0.60 1.76
C VAL A 118 12.39 0.40 3.18
N ASP A 119 13.12 0.85 4.20
CA ASP A 119 12.67 0.87 5.58
C ASP A 119 11.76 2.08 5.84
N LEU A 120 10.45 1.89 5.62
CA LEU A 120 9.43 2.93 5.77
C LEU A 120 9.29 3.48 7.21
N ARG A 121 9.94 2.87 8.21
CA ARG A 121 9.96 3.36 9.60
C ARG A 121 10.86 4.58 9.76
N ASN A 122 11.92 4.69 8.95
CA ASN A 122 12.97 5.70 9.10
C ASN A 122 12.87 6.73 7.98
N MET A 123 12.00 7.71 8.18
CA MET A 123 11.86 8.85 7.27
C MET A 123 12.95 9.90 7.55
N LYS A 124 13.57 10.41 6.49
CA LYS A 124 14.42 11.61 6.49
C LYS A 124 13.71 12.68 5.67
N SER A 125 13.30 13.76 6.34
CA SER A 125 12.87 14.97 5.64
C SER A 125 14.13 15.77 5.28
N ILE A 126 14.33 16.02 3.99
CA ILE A 126 15.32 16.99 3.52
C ILE A 126 14.57 18.31 3.38
N MET A 127 14.54 19.10 4.45
CA MET A 127 14.18 20.51 4.30
C MET A 127 15.21 21.14 3.36
N SER A 128 14.77 21.72 2.25
CA SER A 128 15.59 22.66 1.49
C SER A 128 15.96 23.80 2.42
N LEU A 129 17.18 23.76 2.98
CA LEU A 129 17.78 24.83 3.78
C LEU A 129 18.14 25.99 2.87
N ASN A 130 17.15 26.66 2.27
CA ASN A 130 17.31 27.96 1.63
C ASN A 130 16.04 28.77 1.90
N LYS A 131 15.95 29.31 3.11
CA LYS A 131 15.00 30.39 3.40
C LYS A 131 15.51 31.66 2.71
N GLU A 132 14.97 31.97 1.55
CA GLU A 132 14.72 33.36 1.19
C GLU A 132 13.22 33.50 0.93
N GLU A 133 12.62 34.40 1.72
CA GLU A 133 11.22 34.77 1.70
C GLU A 133 10.88 35.45 0.37
N SER A 134 9.83 34.99 -0.29
CA SER A 134 8.92 35.90 -1.00
C SER A 134 7.56 35.24 -1.16
N ASP A 135 6.58 35.84 -0.48
CA ASP A 135 5.16 35.69 -0.76
C ASP A 135 4.90 36.00 -2.24
N ASP A 136 4.10 35.18 -2.92
CA ASP A 136 3.00 35.65 -3.75
C ASP A 136 2.07 34.48 -4.13
N GLU A 137 0.78 34.72 -3.87
CA GLU A 137 -0.37 33.94 -4.32
C GLU A 137 -0.52 34.08 -5.85
N ASP A 138 -0.76 32.98 -6.58
CA ASP A 138 -1.96 32.87 -7.43
C ASP A 138 -2.07 31.52 -8.16
N GLU A 139 -3.33 31.12 -8.35
CA GLU A 139 -3.78 29.93 -9.08
C GLU A 139 -3.43 29.96 -10.58
N SER A 140 -3.01 28.83 -11.11
CA SER A 140 -3.71 28.09 -12.17
C SER A 140 -2.73 27.17 -12.86
N ASP A 141 -2.91 25.85 -12.75
CA ASP A 141 -2.19 24.93 -13.63
C ASP A 141 -3.15 23.94 -14.28
N LYS A 142 -3.11 24.01 -15.60
CA LYS A 142 -3.86 23.24 -16.57
C LYS A 142 -3.27 21.84 -16.69
N ASP A 143 -4.16 20.91 -17.01
CA ASP A 143 -3.97 19.54 -17.46
C ASP A 143 -2.55 19.13 -17.89
N ASP A 144 -1.96 18.21 -17.13
CA ASP A 144 -0.86 17.33 -17.59
C ASP A 144 -1.17 15.88 -17.20
N ASP A 145 -2.16 15.31 -17.89
CA ASP A 145 -2.61 13.92 -17.79
C ASP A 145 -1.74 12.95 -18.63
N TYR A 146 -0.69 13.46 -19.29
CA TYR A 146 0.08 12.69 -20.27
C TYR A 146 1.18 11.82 -19.65
N TYR A 147 1.74 12.21 -18.49
CA TYR A 147 2.89 11.52 -17.90
C TYR A 147 2.52 10.19 -17.22
N TYR A 148 1.30 10.09 -16.67
CA TYR A 148 0.85 8.88 -15.96
C TYR A 148 0.59 7.71 -16.90
N ARG A 149 0.13 7.95 -18.13
CA ARG A 149 -0.21 6.89 -19.08
C ARG A 149 1.02 6.13 -19.61
N HIS A 150 2.19 6.77 -19.63
CA HIS A 150 3.40 6.19 -20.23
C HIS A 150 4.11 5.17 -19.33
N TYR A 151 4.01 5.30 -18.00
CA TYR A 151 4.53 4.29 -17.05
C TYR A 151 3.68 3.02 -17.02
N PHE A 152 2.38 3.13 -17.31
CA PHE A 152 1.40 2.04 -17.22
C PHE A 152 1.38 1.09 -18.42
N ASN A 153 1.76 1.55 -19.62
CA ASN A 153 1.76 0.70 -20.82
C ASN A 153 2.82 -0.43 -20.76
N ARG A 154 3.77 -0.40 -19.81
CA ARG A 154 4.75 -1.48 -19.65
C ARG A 154 4.21 -2.71 -18.89
N TYR A 155 3.05 -2.60 -18.22
CA TYR A 155 2.50 -3.68 -17.37
C TYR A 155 1.21 -4.32 -17.90
N LYS A 156 0.81 -4.00 -19.15
CA LYS A 156 -0.35 -4.65 -19.79
C LYS A 156 -0.02 -5.88 -20.62
N ASP A 157 1.26 -6.15 -20.90
CA ASP A 157 1.64 -7.22 -21.83
C ASP A 157 2.53 -8.26 -21.14
N PHE A 158 1.90 -9.19 -20.43
CA PHE A 158 2.43 -10.54 -20.25
C PHE A 158 1.60 -11.48 -21.12
N ASP A 159 1.82 -11.40 -22.43
CA ASP A 159 1.88 -12.53 -23.37
C ASP A 159 2.16 -12.00 -24.80
N ASP A 160 3.04 -12.71 -25.51
CA ASP A 160 3.42 -12.64 -26.93
C ASP A 160 4.43 -11.59 -27.46
N ASP A 161 5.63 -12.14 -27.70
CA ASP A 161 6.54 -12.03 -28.85
C ASP A 161 7.14 -10.69 -29.32
N PHE A 162 8.45 -10.76 -29.57
CA PHE A 162 9.36 -9.69 -29.98
C PHE A 162 8.94 -8.98 -31.28
N GLU A 163 9.02 -7.63 -31.30
CA GLU A 163 9.80 -6.89 -32.31
C GLU A 163 9.98 -5.41 -31.91
N ASN A 164 11.23 -4.94 -31.96
CA ASN A 164 11.65 -3.55 -31.68
C ASN A 164 11.26 -2.64 -32.86
N PRO A 165 11.00 -1.33 -32.62
CA PRO A 165 11.93 -0.39 -33.24
C PRO A 165 12.30 0.82 -32.38
N GLU A 166 13.55 1.22 -32.59
CA GLU A 166 14.14 2.51 -32.22
C GLU A 166 13.25 3.70 -32.61
N ASN A 167 13.23 4.76 -31.78
CA ASN A 167 13.36 6.13 -32.26
C ASN A 167 13.67 7.12 -31.12
N ASN A 168 14.68 7.93 -31.39
CA ASN A 168 15.15 9.06 -30.57
C ASN A 168 14.17 10.24 -30.63
N ALA A 169 14.03 10.97 -29.53
CA ALA A 169 13.85 12.41 -29.54
C ALA A 169 14.28 12.98 -28.18
N ASP A 170 15.37 13.75 -28.22
CA ASP A 170 15.70 14.76 -27.22
C ASP A 170 14.54 15.77 -27.12
N ASP A 171 14.23 16.24 -25.91
CA ASP A 171 13.86 17.64 -25.69
C ASP A 171 14.07 18.00 -24.22
N ASP A 172 14.98 18.95 -24.03
CA ASP A 172 15.19 19.72 -22.81
C ASP A 172 13.90 20.44 -22.45
N ASP A 173 13.33 20.17 -21.27
CA ASP A 173 12.44 21.13 -20.62
C ASP A 173 12.78 21.26 -19.15
N GLN A 174 13.41 22.40 -18.83
CA GLN A 174 13.67 22.88 -17.48
C GLN A 174 12.34 23.37 -16.88
N GLY A 175 11.52 22.43 -16.44
CA GLY A 175 10.30 22.69 -15.67
C GLY A 175 10.60 22.95 -14.20
N ASN A 176 10.45 24.21 -13.80
CA ASN A 176 10.62 24.76 -12.45
C ASN A 176 9.93 23.89 -11.39
N THR A 177 10.72 23.09 -10.66
CA THR A 177 10.19 22.21 -9.60
C THR A 177 9.94 23.06 -8.37
N GLN A 178 8.66 23.34 -8.08
CA GLN A 178 8.27 23.88 -6.77
C GLN A 178 8.91 23.03 -5.67
N ASP A 179 9.46 23.70 -4.65
CA ASP A 179 10.10 23.12 -3.46
C ASP A 179 9.10 22.25 -2.67
N ASP A 180 8.79 21.07 -3.19
CA ASP A 180 8.12 20.01 -2.46
C ASP A 180 9.16 19.39 -1.51
N ASP A 181 8.93 19.51 -0.20
CA ASP A 181 9.72 18.85 0.85
C ASP A 181 10.10 17.43 0.41
N LYS A 182 11.39 17.21 0.13
CA LYS A 182 11.84 15.93 -0.40
C LYS A 182 11.85 14.91 0.74
N ILE A 183 10.84 14.04 0.74
CA ILE A 183 10.72 12.92 1.67
C ILE A 183 11.55 11.76 1.14
N GLU A 184 12.54 11.33 1.92
CA GLU A 184 13.35 10.15 1.64
C GLU A 184 13.22 9.12 2.77
N PHE A 185 13.41 7.86 2.43
CA PHE A 185 13.42 6.75 3.39
C PHE A 185 14.75 6.01 3.29
N GLU A 186 15.19 5.46 4.40
CA GLU A 186 16.41 4.65 4.43
C GLU A 186 16.17 3.28 3.77
N MET A 187 17.21 2.69 3.17
CA MET A 187 17.17 1.29 2.73
C MET A 187 17.24 0.37 3.95
N PHE A 188 16.73 -0.86 3.82
CA PHE A 188 16.90 -1.86 4.88
C PHE A 188 18.38 -2.10 5.15
N ASN A 189 18.68 -2.20 6.45
CA ASN A 189 19.92 -2.76 6.95
C ASN A 189 19.60 -4.16 7.48
N ASP A 190 20.25 -5.18 6.94
CA ASP A 190 20.02 -6.61 7.23
C ASP A 190 20.08 -6.96 8.72
N SER A 191 20.65 -6.08 9.55
CA SER A 191 20.71 -6.26 11.01
C SER A 191 19.40 -5.97 11.76
N LYS A 192 18.40 -5.32 11.14
CA LYS A 192 17.14 -4.95 11.81
C LYS A 192 16.06 -6.02 11.60
N PRO A 193 15.19 -6.27 12.60
CA PRO A 193 14.04 -7.14 12.41
C PRO A 193 13.10 -6.55 11.34
N LYS A 194 12.56 -7.44 10.51
CA LYS A 194 11.55 -7.14 9.50
C LYS A 194 10.28 -6.59 10.18
N ILE A 195 9.59 -5.69 9.49
CA ILE A 195 8.28 -5.19 9.93
C ILE A 195 7.22 -6.27 9.75
N SER A 196 6.18 -6.24 10.59
CA SER A 196 5.06 -7.18 10.54
C SER A 196 4.41 -7.26 9.17
N ALA A 197 4.21 -6.11 8.51
CA ALA A 197 3.67 -6.04 7.15
C ALA A 197 4.49 -6.85 6.14
N LEU A 198 5.83 -6.78 6.21
CA LEU A 198 6.73 -7.55 5.35
C LEU A 198 6.65 -9.05 5.64
N MET A 199 6.54 -9.42 6.92
CA MET A 199 6.34 -10.82 7.30
C MET A 199 4.98 -11.36 6.81
N ILE A 200 3.92 -10.54 6.82
CA ILE A 200 2.62 -10.91 6.28
C ILE A 200 2.73 -11.19 4.78
N LEU A 201 3.42 -10.34 4.01
CA LEU A 201 3.65 -10.59 2.58
C LEU A 201 4.42 -11.89 2.34
N GLU A 202 5.50 -12.13 3.09
CA GLU A 202 6.31 -13.35 2.98
C GLU A 202 5.49 -14.62 3.27
N LEU A 203 4.63 -14.58 4.29
CA LEU A 203 3.76 -15.71 4.64
C LEU A 203 2.63 -15.91 3.63
N CYS A 204 2.19 -14.85 2.94
CA CYS A 204 1.15 -14.90 1.93
C CYS A 204 1.66 -15.11 0.49
N HIS A 205 2.99 -15.13 0.27
CA HIS A 205 3.61 -15.18 -1.06
C HIS A 205 3.07 -16.32 -1.95
N ASN A 206 2.88 -17.51 -1.39
CA ASN A 206 2.43 -18.70 -2.11
C ASN A 206 0.92 -18.98 -1.98
N ILE A 207 0.14 -18.01 -1.47
CA ILE A 207 -1.30 -18.18 -1.29
C ILE A 207 -2.01 -17.87 -2.61
N GLU A 208 -2.76 -18.85 -3.10
CA GLU A 208 -3.52 -18.73 -4.35
C GLU A 208 -4.91 -18.13 -4.16
N ASP A 209 -5.45 -18.19 -2.93
CA ASP A 209 -6.76 -17.68 -2.55
C ASP A 209 -6.83 -16.17 -2.79
N LYS A 210 -7.67 -15.77 -3.74
CA LYS A 210 -7.87 -14.38 -4.12
C LYS A 210 -9.34 -14.00 -4.07
N THR A 211 -9.59 -12.75 -3.73
CA THR A 211 -10.92 -12.14 -3.82
C THR A 211 -10.81 -10.81 -4.55
N ILE A 212 -11.92 -10.40 -5.16
CA ILE A 212 -12.06 -9.07 -5.74
C ILE A 212 -12.63 -8.17 -4.66
N LEU A 213 -12.04 -7.00 -4.44
CA LEU A 213 -12.68 -5.99 -3.62
C LEU A 213 -13.92 -5.46 -4.35
N PRO A 214 -15.11 -5.48 -3.72
CA PRO A 214 -16.32 -4.93 -4.32
C PRO A 214 -16.07 -3.50 -4.82
N LEU A 215 -16.73 -3.06 -5.89
CA LEU A 215 -16.64 -1.71 -6.48
C LEU A 215 -15.35 -1.40 -7.25
N LEU A 216 -14.20 -1.86 -6.79
CA LEU A 216 -12.94 -1.79 -7.55
C LEU A 216 -12.85 -2.97 -8.50
N SER A 217 -13.81 -3.08 -9.44
CA SER A 217 -13.91 -4.21 -10.37
C SER A 217 -12.53 -4.51 -10.99
N ASN A 218 -12.02 -5.72 -10.72
CA ASN A 218 -10.68 -6.24 -11.08
C ASN A 218 -9.51 -5.92 -10.13
N PHE A 219 -9.74 -5.28 -8.98
CA PHE A 219 -8.73 -5.15 -7.94
C PHE A 219 -8.70 -6.44 -7.09
N LEU A 220 -7.79 -7.33 -7.47
CA LEU A 220 -7.56 -8.61 -6.82
C LEU A 220 -6.70 -8.44 -5.58
N CYS A 221 -7.12 -9.06 -4.49
CA CYS A 221 -6.35 -9.18 -3.26
C CYS A 221 -6.18 -10.66 -2.91
N ILE A 222 -5.01 -11.01 -2.38
CA ILE A 222 -4.80 -12.30 -1.73
C ILE A 222 -5.52 -12.28 -0.39
N VAL A 223 -6.28 -13.33 -0.08
CA VAL A 223 -6.96 -13.45 1.21
C VAL A 223 -5.98 -14.07 2.21
N ALA A 224 -5.62 -13.34 3.27
CA ALA A 224 -4.75 -13.89 4.29
C ALA A 224 -5.37 -15.18 4.91
N PRO A 225 -4.61 -16.27 5.06
CA PRO A 225 -5.09 -17.49 5.68
C PRO A 225 -5.60 -17.25 7.11
N LEU A 226 -6.61 -18.01 7.54
CA LEU A 226 -7.20 -17.90 8.89
C LEU A 226 -6.14 -17.93 10.01
N LYS A 227 -5.08 -18.72 9.82
CA LYS A 227 -3.94 -18.80 10.74
C LYS A 227 -3.20 -17.48 10.92
N ILE A 228 -2.99 -16.74 9.84
CA ILE A 228 -2.37 -15.41 9.91
C ILE A 228 -3.33 -14.45 10.61
N LEU A 229 -4.62 -14.49 10.26
CA LEU A 229 -5.64 -13.64 10.89
C LEU A 229 -5.76 -13.89 12.42
N GLU A 230 -5.70 -15.15 12.85
CA GLU A 230 -5.68 -15.53 14.26
C GLU A 230 -4.42 -15.01 14.98
N ALA A 231 -3.25 -15.14 14.34
CA ALA A 231 -2.01 -14.59 14.87
C ALA A 231 -2.04 -13.06 14.99
N LEU A 232 -2.66 -12.36 14.03
CA LEU A 232 -2.85 -10.91 14.09
C LEU A 232 -3.82 -10.50 15.21
N LYS A 233 -4.90 -11.24 15.40
CA LYS A 233 -5.91 -10.96 16.44
C LYS A 233 -5.39 -11.24 17.86
N THR A 234 -4.64 -12.32 18.02
CA THR A 234 -4.07 -12.71 19.32
C THR A 234 -2.87 -11.84 19.73
N SER A 235 -2.21 -11.19 18.76
CA SER A 235 -1.01 -10.39 19.00
C SER A 235 -1.24 -8.95 19.49
N HIS A 236 -2.48 -8.44 19.62
CA HIS A 236 -2.82 -7.09 20.15
C HIS A 236 -1.75 -6.02 19.81
N ILE A 237 -1.51 -5.83 18.52
CA ILE A 237 -0.23 -5.41 17.93
C ILE A 237 0.30 -4.05 18.44
N TYR A 238 1.37 -4.14 19.24
CA TYR A 238 2.60 -3.37 19.08
C TYR A 238 3.79 -4.38 19.03
N TRP A 239 4.61 -4.27 17.98
CA TRP A 239 6.01 -4.72 17.83
C TRP A 239 6.38 -6.18 17.44
N PRO A 240 7.54 -6.35 16.73
CA PRO A 240 8.00 -7.57 16.03
C PRO A 240 8.48 -8.73 16.92
N GLU A 241 8.68 -8.53 18.22
CA GLU A 241 9.25 -9.58 19.08
C GLU A 241 8.31 -10.76 19.30
N ASP A 242 6.99 -10.55 19.21
CA ASP A 242 6.00 -11.60 19.47
C ASP A 242 5.49 -12.32 18.20
N PHE A 243 5.77 -11.80 17.00
CA PHE A 243 5.25 -12.40 15.76
C PHE A 243 5.79 -13.84 15.54
N TYR A 244 7.07 -14.07 15.79
CA TYR A 244 7.67 -15.41 15.67
C TYR A 244 7.18 -16.39 16.75
N LYS A 245 6.89 -15.90 17.95
CA LYS A 245 6.35 -16.70 19.06
C LYS A 245 4.91 -17.14 18.79
N ASN A 246 4.11 -16.25 18.22
CA ASN A 246 2.73 -16.52 17.85
C ASN A 246 2.60 -17.53 16.68
N ILE A 247 3.59 -17.59 15.78
CA ILE A 247 3.69 -18.68 14.78
C ILE A 247 4.02 -20.03 15.43
N SER A 248 4.84 -20.06 16.48
CA SER A 248 5.15 -21.31 17.20
C SER A 248 3.94 -21.86 17.96
N ASP A 249 3.14 -20.98 18.57
CA ASP A 249 1.87 -21.37 19.21
C ASP A 249 0.83 -21.86 18.19
N LEU A 250 0.90 -21.36 16.96
CA LEU A 250 0.07 -21.81 15.84
C LEU A 250 0.45 -23.24 15.36
N HIS A 251 1.71 -23.64 15.50
CA HIS A 251 2.13 -25.04 15.33
C HIS A 251 1.59 -25.94 16.45
N LEU A 252 1.57 -25.45 17.70
CA LEU A 252 0.98 -26.17 18.84
C LEU A 252 -0.54 -26.35 18.67
N LEU A 253 -1.24 -25.35 18.12
CA LEU A 253 -2.67 -25.45 17.81
C LEU A 253 -2.94 -26.43 16.65
N ARG A 254 -2.04 -26.54 15.67
CA ARG A 254 -2.13 -27.53 14.59
C ARG A 254 -2.00 -28.96 15.12
N ILE A 255 -1.19 -29.16 16.17
CA ILE A 255 -1.10 -30.43 16.90
C ILE A 255 -2.42 -30.69 17.67
N LEU A 256 -2.98 -29.68 18.34
CA LEU A 256 -4.23 -29.81 19.10
C LEU A 256 -5.47 -30.04 18.21
N LEU A 257 -5.57 -29.37 17.06
CA LEU A 257 -6.67 -29.53 16.12
C LEU A 257 -6.56 -30.83 15.29
N ALA A 258 -5.34 -31.33 15.05
CA ALA A 258 -5.15 -32.67 14.48
C ALA A 258 -5.57 -33.81 15.43
N ILE A 259 -5.65 -33.54 16.74
CA ILE A 259 -6.17 -34.49 17.75
C ILE A 259 -7.71 -34.54 17.77
N VAL A 260 -8.41 -33.54 17.20
CA VAL A 260 -9.89 -33.45 17.23
C VAL A 260 -10.55 -34.05 15.97
N CYS A 261 -9.79 -34.60 15.02
CA CYS A 261 -10.31 -35.28 13.83
C CYS A 261 -10.11 -36.80 13.81
N PHE A 262 -10.27 -37.46 14.96
CA PHE A 262 -10.52 -38.92 15.03
C PHE A 262 -11.74 -39.22 15.90
#